data_AF-A0A7V1KM25-F1
#
_entry.id   AF-A0A7V1KM25-F1
#
_cell.length_a   1.000
_cell.length_b   1.000
_cell.length_c   1.000
_cell.angle_alpha   90.00
_cell.angle_beta   90.00
_cell.angle_gamma   90.00
#
_symmetry.space_group_name_H-M   'P 1'
#
loop_
_entity.id
_entity.type
_entity.pdbx_description
1 polymer ?
#
loop_
_entity_poly.entity_id
_entity_poly.type
_entity_poly.pdbx_seq_one_letter_code
_entity_poly.pdbx_strand_id
1 'polypeptide(L)'
;MDPLALVQELIAAGPICDHCLGTRLAGWGHGLTARQRGELVRALLGAGKVPGASCWVCGGAFQRVPEWAAQAAKLAAPYEHHTFL
;
A
#
# COMPACT_ATOMS: atom_id res chain seq x y z
N MET A 1 -1.36 15.98 13.91
CA MET A 1 -2.53 15.60 13.10
C MET A 1 -3.07 14.31 13.70
N ASP A 2 -4.38 14.25 13.96
CA ASP A 2 -5.03 13.03 14.43
C ASP A 2 -5.03 11.99 13.29
N PRO A 3 -4.55 10.77 13.51
CA PRO A 3 -4.32 9.77 12.46
C PRO A 3 -5.63 9.11 12.04
N LEU A 4 -6.55 8.99 12.99
CA LEU A 4 -7.87 8.46 12.73
C LEU A 4 -8.68 9.47 11.92
N ALA A 5 -8.56 10.76 12.24
CA ALA A 5 -9.14 11.82 11.42
C ALA A 5 -8.61 11.80 9.98
N LEU A 6 -7.28 11.70 9.80
CA LEU A 6 -6.68 11.56 8.46
C LEU A 6 -7.23 10.34 7.70
N VAL A 7 -7.36 9.20 8.37
CA VAL A 7 -7.86 7.97 7.74
C VAL A 7 -9.33 8.10 7.36
N GLN A 8 -10.15 8.73 8.20
CA GLN A 8 -11.55 9.02 7.89
C GLN A 8 -11.67 9.93 6.67
N GLU A 9 -10.86 11.00 6.58
CA GLU A 9 -10.82 11.89 5.42
C GLU A 9 -10.43 11.13 4.14
N LEU A 10 -9.43 10.25 4.20
CA LEU A 10 -9.00 9.45 3.04
C LEU A 10 -10.05 8.45 2.58
N ILE A 11 -10.77 7.82 3.51
CA ILE A 11 -11.87 6.91 3.19
C ILE A 11 -13.05 7.67 2.58
N ALA A 12 -13.35 8.87 3.09
CA ALA A 12 -14.40 9.73 2.57
C ALA A 12 -14.09 10.26 1.16
N ALA A 13 -12.81 10.49 0.83
CA ALA A 13 -12.38 10.96 -0.48
C ALA A 13 -12.60 9.94 -1.61
N GLY A 14 -12.66 8.64 -1.29
CA GLY A 14 -12.96 7.61 -2.27
C GLY A 14 -12.47 6.21 -1.86
N PRO A 15 -12.74 5.19 -2.70
CA PRO A 15 -12.33 3.81 -2.43
C PRO A 15 -10.79 3.70 -2.38
N ILE A 16 -10.22 3.54 -1.19
CA ILE A 16 -8.78 3.38 -0.97
C ILE A 16 -8.47 1.99 -0.42
N CYS A 17 -7.53 1.26 -1.04
CA CYS A 17 -7.12 -0.07 -0.58
C CYS A 17 -6.19 0.00 0.64
N ASP A 18 -6.04 -1.12 1.35
CA ASP A 18 -5.27 -1.19 2.59
C ASP A 18 -3.79 -0.86 2.41
N HIS A 19 -3.22 -1.20 1.25
CA HIS A 19 -1.82 -0.87 0.97
C HIS A 19 -1.59 0.64 0.89
N CYS A 20 -2.43 1.36 0.14
CA CYS A 20 -2.34 2.82 0.02
C CYS A 20 -2.69 3.52 1.33
N LEU A 21 -3.72 3.03 2.03
CA LEU A 21 -4.14 3.60 3.30
C LEU A 21 -3.03 3.50 4.36
N GLY A 22 -2.46 2.31 4.56
CA GLY A 22 -1.39 2.13 5.54
C GLY A 22 -0.04 2.68 5.11
N THR A 23 0.15 3.04 3.84
CA THR A 23 1.30 3.85 3.39
C THR A 23 1.24 5.26 3.99
N ARG A 24 0.04 5.84 4.12
CA ARG A 24 -0.12 7.15 4.77
C ARG A 24 0.20 7.13 6.27
N LEU A 25 0.23 5.93 6.84
CA LEU A 25 0.61 5.65 8.22
C LEU A 25 2.05 5.11 8.35
N ALA A 26 2.93 5.32 7.37
CA ALA A 26 4.29 4.76 7.41
C ALA A 26 5.12 5.18 8.64
N GLY A 27 4.86 6.36 9.21
CA GLY A 27 5.51 6.84 10.44
C GLY A 27 4.96 6.24 11.74
N TRP A 28 4.01 5.31 11.68
CA TRP A 28 3.17 4.88 12.80
C TRP A 28 3.59 3.53 13.39
N GLY A 29 4.89 3.36 13.58
CA GLY A 29 5.49 2.12 14.08
C GLY A 29 6.12 1.24 12.99
N HIS A 30 6.87 0.25 13.45
CA HIS A 30 7.67 -0.64 12.62
C HIS A 30 7.17 -2.10 12.72
N GLY A 31 7.67 -2.98 11.85
CA GLY A 31 7.32 -4.40 11.84
C GLY A 31 6.02 -4.75 11.11
N LEU A 32 5.27 -3.74 10.64
CA LEU A 32 4.08 -3.93 9.82
C LEU A 32 4.33 -3.45 8.39
N THR A 33 3.83 -4.22 7.43
CA THR A 33 3.71 -3.77 6.04
C THR A 33 2.66 -2.67 5.93
N ALA A 34 2.72 -1.89 4.85
CA ALA A 34 1.69 -0.89 4.55
C ALA A 34 0.29 -1.53 4.49
N ARG A 35 0.16 -2.72 3.88
CA ARG A 35 -1.11 -3.47 3.85
C ARG A 35 -1.64 -3.77 5.25
N GLN A 36 -0.80 -4.32 6.13
CA GLN A 36 -1.20 -4.66 7.50
C GLN A 36 -1.64 -3.43 8.31
N ARG A 37 -0.93 -2.29 8.17
CA ARG A 37 -1.36 -1.04 8.81
C ARG A 37 -2.74 -0.58 8.32
N GLY A 38 -3.00 -0.67 7.01
CA GLY A 38 -4.30 -0.33 6.45
C GLY A 38 -5.42 -1.25 6.94
N GLU A 39 -5.17 -2.55 6.99
CA GLU A 39 -6.12 -3.54 7.51
C GLU A 39 -6.50 -3.26 8.97
N LEU A 40 -5.50 -2.96 9.80
CA LEU A 40 -5.70 -2.63 11.22
C LEU A 40 -6.56 -1.39 11.40
N VAL A 41 -6.22 -0.28 10.75
CA VAL A 41 -6.96 0.97 10.94
C VAL A 41 -8.37 0.89 10.35
N ARG A 42 -8.53 0.15 9.26
CA ARG A 42 -9.84 -0.11 8.67
C ARG A 42 -10.73 -0.90 9.64
N ALA A 43 -10.19 -1.96 10.25
CA ALA A 43 -10.92 -2.73 11.25
C ALA A 43 -11.30 -1.88 12.46
N LEU A 44 -10.39 -1.02 12.93
CA LEU A 44 -10.60 -0.09 14.05
C LEU A 44 -11.78 0.88 13.79
N LEU A 45 -11.95 1.30 12.54
CA LEU A 45 -13.00 2.23 12.11
C LEU A 45 -14.28 1.51 11.63
N GLY A 46 -14.32 0.18 11.62
CA GLY A 46 -15.45 -0.58 11.08
C GLY A 46 -15.70 -0.36 9.58
N ALA A 47 -14.68 0.06 8.82
CA ALA A 47 -14.83 0.37 7.40
C ALA A 47 -14.74 -0.89 6.53
N GLY A 48 -15.49 -0.92 5.42
CA GLY A 48 -15.51 -2.05 4.49
C GLY A 48 -14.21 -2.20 3.70
N LYS A 49 -13.83 -3.44 3.35
CA LYS A 49 -12.64 -3.72 2.54
C LYS A 49 -12.79 -3.16 1.13
N VAL A 50 -11.72 -2.57 0.60
CA VAL A 50 -11.68 -2.04 -0.76
C VAL A 50 -10.73 -2.89 -1.61
N PRO A 51 -11.20 -3.52 -2.71
CA PRO A 51 -10.34 -4.21 -3.66
C PRO A 51 -9.24 -3.29 -4.22
N GLY A 52 -8.06 -3.84 -4.48
CA GLY A 52 -6.96 -3.08 -5.07
C GLY A 52 -7.35 -2.41 -6.40
N ALA A 53 -8.05 -3.14 -7.26
CA ALA A 53 -8.47 -2.69 -8.59
C ALA A 53 -9.42 -1.48 -8.58
N SER A 54 -10.17 -1.26 -7.49
CA SER A 54 -11.04 -0.09 -7.34
C SER A 54 -10.38 1.06 -6.56
N CYS A 55 -9.10 0.94 -6.21
CA CYS A 55 -8.39 1.96 -5.45
C CYS A 55 -8.17 3.22 -6.30
N TRP A 56 -8.66 4.37 -5.86
CA TRP A 56 -8.48 5.65 -6.57
C TRP A 56 -7.01 6.13 -6.58
N VAL A 57 -6.18 5.61 -5.66
CA VAL A 57 -4.76 6.00 -5.57
C VAL A 57 -3.89 5.16 -6.51
N CYS A 58 -4.03 3.83 -6.46
CA CYS A 58 -3.10 2.93 -7.16
C CYS A 58 -3.71 2.19 -8.34
N GLY A 59 -5.03 2.20 -8.51
CA GLY A 59 -5.69 1.50 -9.63
C GLY A 59 -5.34 0.00 -9.73
N GLY A 60 -5.04 -0.66 -8.60
CA GLY A 60 -4.63 -2.07 -8.59
C GLY A 60 -3.14 -2.31 -8.78
N ALA A 61 -2.30 -1.28 -8.85
CA ALA A 61 -0.86 -1.43 -9.10
C ALA A 61 -0.20 -2.47 -8.18
N PHE A 62 -0.49 -2.43 -6.88
CA PHE A 62 0.12 -3.34 -5.91
C PHE A 62 -0.25 -4.83 -6.09
N GLN A 63 -1.24 -5.15 -6.93
CA GLN A 63 -1.59 -6.55 -7.24
C GLN A 63 -0.60 -7.18 -8.24
N ARG A 64 0.16 -6.36 -8.96
CA ARG A 64 1.06 -6.78 -10.03
C ARG A 64 2.54 -6.68 -9.66
N VAL A 65 2.85 -6.41 -8.40
CA VAL A 65 4.23 -6.30 -7.90
C VAL A 65 5.09 -7.51 -8.29
N PRO A 66 4.62 -8.78 -8.18
CA PRO A 66 5.43 -9.92 -8.60
C PRO A 66 5.80 -9.90 -10.08
N GLU A 67 4.86 -9.52 -10.97
CA GLU A 67 5.11 -9.42 -12.41
C GLU A 67 6.16 -8.35 -12.71
N TRP A 68 6.03 -7.18 -12.07
CA TRP A 68 6.95 -6.07 -12.28
C TRP A 68 8.32 -6.33 -11.69
N ALA A 69 8.40 -6.97 -10.52
CA ALA A 69 9.67 -7.37 -9.91
C ALA A 69 10.42 -8.37 -10.80
N ALA A 70 9.71 -9.36 -11.36
CA ALA A 70 10.31 -10.32 -12.29
C ALA A 70 10.83 -9.63 -13.56
N GLN A 71 10.05 -8.69 -14.11
CA GLN A 71 10.46 -7.92 -15.29
C GLN A 71 11.67 -7.02 -14.99
N ALA A 72 11.70 -6.33 -13.84
CA ALA A 72 12.82 -5.52 -13.41
C ALA A 72 14.09 -6.36 -13.25
N ALA A 73 13.99 -7.53 -12.60
CA ALA A 73 15.11 -8.46 -12.44
C ALA A 73 15.65 -8.94 -13.80
N LYS A 74 14.77 -9.26 -14.75
CA LYS A 74 15.16 -9.65 -16.10
C LYS A 74 15.93 -8.54 -16.83
N LEU A 75 15.50 -7.29 -16.69
CA LEU A 75 16.17 -6.14 -17.30
C LEU A 75 17.51 -5.81 -16.63
N ALA A 76 17.64 -6.10 -15.34
CA ALA A 76 18.87 -5.90 -14.59
C ALA A 76 19.91 -7.01 -14.82
N ALA A 77 19.51 -8.18 -15.34
CA ALA A 77 20.38 -9.35 -15.50
C ALA A 77 21.70 -9.12 -16.27
N PRO A 78 21.79 -8.23 -17.28
CA PRO A 78 23.06 -7.97 -17.97
C PRO A 78 24.11 -7.20 -17.14
N TYR A 79 23.73 -6.65 -15.98
CA TYR A 79 24.59 -5.80 -15.16
C TYR A 79 25.04 -6.55 -13.90
N GLU A 80 26.35 -6.58 -13.63
CA GLU A 80 26.86 -7.06 -12.35
C GLU A 80 26.46 -6.11 -11.22
N HIS A 81 25.99 -6.67 -10.11
CA HIS A 81 25.59 -5.92 -8.94
C HIS A 81 25.84 -6.73 -7.67
N HIS A 82 26.36 -6.08 -6.64
CA HIS A 82 26.50 -6.67 -5.30
C HIS A 82 25.26 -6.43 -4.43
N THR A 83 24.55 -5.32 -4.69
CA THR A 83 23.31 -4.90 -4.01
C THR A 83 22.42 -4.11 -4.99
N PHE A 84 21.16 -3.86 -4.61
CA PHE A 84 20.23 -2.99 -5.35
C PHE A 84 19.60 -1.96 -4.39
N LEU A 85 19.15 -0.83 -4.93
CA LEU A 85 18.46 0.26 -4.23
C LEU A 85 17.12 0.56 -4.91
#